data_AF-A0A9E4EQ10-F1
#
_entry.id   AF-A0A9E4EQ10-F1
#
_cell.length_a   1.000
_cell.length_b   1.000
_cell.length_c   1.000
_cell.angle_alpha   90.00
_cell.angle_beta   90.00
_cell.angle_gamma   90.00
#
_symmetry.space_group_name_H-M   'P 1'
#
loop_
_entity.id
_entity.type
_entity.pdbx_description
1 polymer ?
#
loop_
_entity_poly.entity_id
_entity_poly.type
_entity_poly.pdbx_seq_one_letter_code
_entity_poly.pdbx_strand_id
1 'polypeptide(L)'
;MNNEVNGDGPDSCGIRILGETRDLTVVNNRIGNAPKGQQHIGILIGEKSDRIELRENELSGNLDRKIEDRREEKLWPVQIRR
;
A
#
# COMPACT_ATOMS: atom_id res chain seq x y z
N MET A 1 15.17 23.52 -6.86
CA MET A 1 14.18 22.74 -6.09
C MET A 1 14.72 21.34 -5.95
N ASN A 2 15.18 20.99 -4.75
CA ASN A 2 15.73 19.67 -4.47
C ASN A 2 14.57 18.78 -4.02
N ASN A 3 14.11 17.88 -4.89
CA ASN A 3 13.17 16.83 -4.49
C ASN A 3 13.96 15.79 -3.72
N GLU A 4 13.82 15.79 -2.40
CA GLU A 4 14.39 14.77 -1.51
C GLU A 4 13.80 13.40 -1.85
N VAL A 5 14.67 12.39 -1.85
CA VAL A 5 14.38 11.03 -2.31
C VAL A 5 13.36 10.40 -1.36
N ASN A 6 12.14 10.14 -1.85
CA ASN A 6 11.12 9.42 -1.08
C ASN A 6 11.54 7.95 -0.92
N GLY A 7 12.17 7.65 0.22
CA GLY A 7 12.39 6.31 0.75
C GLY A 7 13.71 5.68 0.30
N ASP A 8 14.71 5.75 1.18
CA ASP A 8 15.91 4.93 1.11
C ASP A 8 15.78 3.84 2.19
N GLY A 9 15.79 2.57 1.79
CA GLY A 9 15.60 1.40 2.68
C GLY A 9 14.58 0.37 2.19
N PRO A 10 14.62 -0.87 2.72
CA PRO A 10 13.84 -2.01 2.21
C PRO A 10 12.31 -1.85 2.34
N ASP A 11 11.83 -0.94 3.19
CA ASP A 11 10.41 -0.62 3.34
C ASP A 11 10.00 0.65 2.56
N SER A 12 10.85 1.16 1.66
CA SER A 12 10.53 2.37 0.89
C SER A 12 9.27 2.13 0.04
N CYS A 13 8.30 3.03 0.18
CA CYS A 13 7.02 2.86 -0.48
C CYS A 13 6.46 4.17 -1.05
N GLY A 14 5.67 4.06 -2.13
CA GLY A 14 4.95 5.17 -2.73
C GLY A 14 3.84 5.71 -1.83
N ILE A 15 2.98 4.83 -1.33
CA ILE A 15 1.93 5.15 -0.34
C ILE A 15 2.05 4.19 0.84
N ARG A 16 1.99 4.72 2.06
CA ARG A 16 2.00 3.93 3.30
C ARG A 16 0.73 4.18 4.11
N ILE A 17 -0.05 3.14 4.36
CA ILE A 17 -1.29 3.19 5.14
C ILE A 17 -1.04 2.37 6.41
N LEU A 18 -0.98 3.02 7.57
CA LEU A 18 -0.68 2.39 8.87
C LEU A 18 -1.72 2.76 9.92
N GLY A 19 -1.58 2.17 11.12
CA GLY A 19 -2.47 2.41 12.24
C GLY A 19 -3.87 1.82 12.02
N GLU A 20 -4.84 2.32 12.77
CA GLU A 20 -6.25 1.92 12.65
C GLU A 20 -6.96 2.73 11.56
N THR A 21 -6.41 2.69 10.35
CA THR A 21 -6.97 3.42 9.21
C THR A 21 -8.13 2.64 8.60
N ARG A 22 -9.28 3.29 8.43
CA ARG A 22 -10.47 2.68 7.83
C ARG A 22 -11.06 3.58 6.76
N ASP A 23 -11.76 2.96 5.79
CA ASP A 23 -12.57 3.67 4.80
C ASP A 23 -11.79 4.64 3.90
N LEU A 24 -10.61 4.20 3.46
CA LEU A 24 -9.76 4.97 2.56
C LEU A 24 -9.88 4.45 1.12
N THR A 25 -10.12 5.36 0.18
CA THR A 25 -10.08 5.04 -1.25
C THR A 25 -8.97 5.83 -1.93
N VAL A 26 -8.07 5.14 -2.64
CA VAL A 26 -7.04 5.74 -3.50
C VAL A 26 -7.49 5.54 -4.95
N VAL A 27 -7.67 6.63 -5.70
CA VAL A 27 -8.28 6.59 -7.04
C VAL A 27 -7.47 7.38 -8.07
N ASN A 28 -7.24 6.79 -9.25
CA ASN A 28 -6.66 7.48 -10.42
C ASN A 28 -5.28 8.11 -10.18
N ASN A 29 -4.40 7.40 -9.46
CA ASN A 29 -3.02 7.84 -9.24
C ASN A 29 -2.03 7.02 -10.05
N ARG A 30 -0.97 7.67 -10.51
CA ARG A 30 0.25 7.01 -11.00
C ARG A 30 1.29 6.98 -9.88
N ILE A 31 1.62 5.78 -9.42
CA ILE A 31 2.58 5.56 -8.33
C ILE A 31 3.72 4.71 -8.87
N GLY A 32 4.92 5.25 -8.80
CA GLY A 32 6.08 4.59 -9.36
C GLY A 32 7.35 5.39 -9.17
N ASN A 33 8.47 4.71 -9.40
CA ASN A 33 9.77 5.34 -9.30
C ASN A 33 9.99 6.37 -10.41
N ALA A 34 10.56 7.52 -10.02
CA ALA A 34 11.29 8.36 -10.97
C ALA A 34 12.52 7.57 -11.50
N PRO A 35 13.19 8.01 -12.58
CA PRO A 35 14.34 7.29 -13.16
C PRO A 35 15.51 6.99 -12.18
N LYS A 36 15.55 7.65 -11.02
CA LYS A 36 16.52 7.41 -9.93
C LYS A 36 15.85 7.00 -8.61
N GLY A 37 14.57 6.61 -8.64
CA GLY A 37 13.81 6.23 -7.46
C GLY A 37 14.21 4.85 -6.94
N GLN A 38 14.15 4.67 -5.62
CA GLN A 38 14.48 3.42 -4.94
C GLN A 38 13.26 2.84 -4.20
N GLN A 39 12.04 3.16 -4.61
CA GLN A 39 10.84 2.60 -3.98
C GLN A 39 10.76 1.10 -4.25
N HIS A 40 10.79 0.33 -3.17
CA HIS A 40 10.65 -1.12 -3.20
C HIS A 40 9.19 -1.53 -3.37
N ILE A 41 8.27 -0.78 -2.75
CA ILE A 41 6.84 -1.09 -2.70
C ILE A 41 6.01 0.07 -3.29
N GLY A 42 5.03 -0.21 -4.15
CA GLY A 42 4.11 0.83 -4.62
C GLY A 42 3.20 1.35 -3.50
N ILE A 43 2.40 0.46 -2.90
CA ILE A 43 1.49 0.76 -1.80
C ILE A 43 1.64 -0.28 -0.69
N LEU A 44 1.86 0.16 0.55
CA LEU A 44 1.87 -0.70 1.75
C LEU A 44 0.61 -0.44 2.58
N ILE A 45 -0.16 -1.50 2.85
CA ILE A 45 -1.34 -1.50 3.72
C ILE A 45 -0.99 -2.25 5.01
N GLY A 46 -1.06 -1.57 6.14
CA GLY A 46 -0.72 -2.10 7.45
C GLY A 46 -1.81 -2.97 8.06
N GLU A 47 -1.41 -3.86 8.97
CA GLU A 47 -2.20 -4.95 9.58
C GLU A 47 -3.56 -4.51 10.14
N LYS A 48 -3.62 -3.34 10.77
CA LYS A 48 -4.83 -2.83 11.44
C LYS A 48 -5.74 -2.00 10.52
N SER A 49 -5.40 -1.90 9.24
CA SER A 49 -6.21 -1.17 8.27
C SER A 49 -7.43 -2.00 7.85
N ASP A 50 -8.56 -1.35 7.59
CA ASP A 50 -9.78 -2.02 7.14
C ASP A 50 -10.44 -1.24 6.01
N ARG A 51 -11.16 -1.91 5.11
CA ARG A 51 -11.90 -1.29 4.00
C ARG A 51 -11.07 -0.27 3.19
N ILE A 52 -9.84 -0.66 2.85
CA ILE A 52 -8.96 0.08 1.95
C ILE A 52 -9.26 -0.34 0.52
N GLU A 53 -9.56 0.64 -0.33
CA GLU A 53 -9.87 0.42 -1.74
C GLU A 53 -8.87 1.15 -2.65
N LEU A 54 -8.39 0.44 -3.65
CA LEU A 54 -7.48 0.96 -4.66
C LEU A 54 -8.19 0.82 -6.01
N ARG A 55 -8.61 1.94 -6.60
CA ARG A 55 -9.35 1.95 -7.88
C ARG A 55 -8.56 2.69 -8.93
N GLU A 56 -8.39 2.08 -10.12
CA GLU A 56 -7.84 2.76 -11.29
C GLU A 56 -6.44 3.38 -11.07
N ASN A 57 -5.61 2.81 -10.18
CA ASN A 57 -4.24 3.29 -9.97
C ASN A 57 -3.26 2.56 -10.89
N GLU A 58 -2.33 3.32 -11.48
CA GLU A 58 -1.24 2.79 -12.28
C GLU A 58 0.01 2.62 -11.41
N LEU A 59 0.44 1.37 -11.21
CA LEU A 59 1.61 1.02 -10.40
C LEU A 59 2.74 0.50 -11.31
N SER A 60 3.84 1.24 -11.41
CA SER A 60 4.95 0.94 -12.34
C SER A 60 6.32 1.26 -11.74
N GLY A 61 7.35 0.46 -12.07
CA GLY A 61 8.74 0.80 -11.73
C GLY A 61 9.16 0.55 -10.27
N ASN A 62 8.30 -0.03 -9.42
CA ASN A 62 8.68 -0.45 -8.06
C ASN A 62 9.59 -1.69 -8.13
N LEU A 63 10.56 -1.80 -7.22
CA LEU A 63 11.60 -2.84 -7.30
C LEU A 63 11.10 -4.23 -6.89
N ASP A 64 10.32 -4.33 -5.81
CA ASP A 64 9.93 -5.62 -5.24
C ASP A 64 8.46 -5.93 -5.50
N ARG A 65 7.56 -5.02 -5.13
CA ARG A 65 6.11 -5.26 -5.18
C ARG A 65 5.32 -4.02 -5.55
N LYS A 66 4.19 -4.24 -6.25
CA LYS A 66 3.22 -3.17 -6.53
C LYS A 66 2.40 -2.83 -5.29
N ILE A 67 1.92 -3.85 -4.59
CA ILE A 67 1.13 -3.70 -3.36
C ILE A 67 1.65 -4.72 -2.35
N GLU A 68 1.83 -4.27 -1.10
CA GLU A 68 2.05 -5.11 0.06
C GLU A 68 0.89 -4.91 1.03
N ASP A 69 0.06 -5.94 1.16
CA ASP A 69 -1.09 -5.93 2.06
C ASP A 69 -0.82 -6.84 3.25
N ARG A 70 -0.68 -6.23 4.43
CA ARG A 70 -0.39 -6.93 5.69
C ARG A 70 -1.64 -7.14 6.54
N ARG A 71 -2.85 -6.82 6.04
CA ARG A 71 -4.09 -7.07 6.78
C ARG A 71 -4.24 -8.57 7.04
N GLU A 72 -4.53 -8.95 8.27
CA GLU A 72 -4.89 -10.34 8.56
C GLU A 72 -6.20 -10.68 7.85
N GLU A 73 -6.27 -11.85 7.22
CA GLU A 73 -7.56 -12.41 6.81
C GLU A 73 -8.40 -12.59 8.07
N LYS A 74 -9.44 -11.77 8.23
CA LYS A 74 -10.48 -12.02 9.23
C LYS A 74 -11.23 -13.29 8.81
N LEU A 75 -10.73 -14.45 9.22
CA LEU A 75 -11.50 -15.69 9.24
C LEU A 75 -12.60 -15.49 10.27
N TRP A 76 -13.76 -15.02 9.82
CA TRP A 76 -14.94 -14.95 10.68
C TRP A 76 -15.27 -16.38 11.12
N PRO A 77 -15.30 -16.70 12.43
CA PRO A 77 -15.79 -18.02 12.84
C PRO A 77 -17.23 -18.16 12.36
N VAL A 78 -17.47 -19.17 11.52
CA VAL A 78 -18.81 -19.54 11.06
C VAL A 78 -19.65 -19.79 12.31
N GLN A 79 -20.57 -18.88 12.61
CA GLN A 79 -21.58 -19.11 13.63
C GLN A 79 -22.55 -20.17 13.10
N ILE A 80 -22.25 -21.44 13.34
CA ILE A 80 -23.23 -22.51 13.20
C ILE A 80 -24.29 -22.27 14.27
N ARG A 81 -25.38 -21.62 13.87
CA ARG A 81 -26.59 -21.55 14.68
C ARG A 81 -27.16 -22.97 14.74
N ARG A 82 -27.26 -23.52 15.95
CA ARG A 82 -28.06 -24.72 16.25
C ARG A 82 -29.54 -24.39 16.18
#